data_AF-C4XZX8-F1
#
_entry.id   AF-C4XZX8-F1
#
_cell.length_a   1.000
_cell.length_b   1.000
_cell.length_c   1.000
_cell.angle_alpha   90.00
_cell.angle_beta   90.00
_cell.angle_gamma   90.00
#
_symmetry.space_group_name_H-M   'P 1'
#
loop_
_entity.id
_entity.type
_entity.pdbx_description
1 polymer ?
#
loop_
_entity_poly.entity_id
_entity_poly.type
_entity_poly.pdbx_seq_one_letter_code
_entity_poly.pdbx_strand_id
1 'polypeptide(L)'
;MRISKIRVKPHEEQMTTEQLVSQNRKRKFDFIQQIQQSSKGEKFPLVRFLNPDGVTTRDVLVEPEKWEITDDKSGEVLASRVQLPLMLAWALSIHKSQGQTLQKVKVDLTRIFENGQAYVALSRAVSRDGLQVVNFSKQKVRTHSIVEEFYESLSTSEDLAYIKERK
;
A
#
# COMPACT_ATOMS: atom_id res chain seq x y z
N MET A 1 49.07 -28.94 26.49
CA MET A 1 48.09 -28.42 25.51
C MET A 1 46.94 -27.79 26.32
N ARG A 2 46.86 -26.45 26.41
CA ARG A 2 45.84 -25.75 27.20
C ARG A 2 44.60 -25.52 26.34
N ILE A 3 43.47 -26.10 26.74
CA ILE A 3 42.16 -25.88 26.10
C ILE A 3 41.57 -24.61 26.72
N SER A 4 41.47 -23.55 25.94
CA SER A 4 40.79 -22.30 26.29
C SER A 4 39.28 -22.52 26.37
N LYS A 5 38.68 -22.25 27.54
CA LYS A 5 37.23 -22.21 27.71
C LYS A 5 36.65 -21.07 26.86
N ILE A 6 35.78 -21.41 25.91
CA ILE A 6 34.97 -20.45 25.15
C ILE A 6 33.99 -19.80 26.13
N ARG A 7 34.13 -18.49 26.33
CA ARG A 7 33.21 -17.68 27.15
C ARG A 7 31.96 -17.41 26.33
N VAL A 8 30.88 -18.15 26.58
CA VAL A 8 29.55 -17.87 26.04
C VAL A 8 29.11 -16.50 26.57
N LYS A 9 28.81 -15.56 25.67
CA LYS A 9 28.23 -14.25 26.05
C LYS A 9 26.85 -14.48 26.67
N PRO A 10 26.43 -13.71 27.69
CA PRO A 10 25.10 -13.89 28.28
C PRO A 10 24.04 -13.56 27.24
N HIS A 11 22.93 -14.29 27.29
CA HIS A 11 21.69 -14.03 26.57
C HIS A 11 21.31 -12.55 26.69
N GLU A 12 21.12 -11.86 25.57
CA GLU A 12 20.44 -10.57 25.55
C GLU A 12 19.04 -10.75 26.16
N GLU A 13 18.79 -10.14 27.31
CA GLU A 13 17.46 -10.07 27.91
C GLU A 13 16.51 -9.39 26.92
N GLN A 14 15.61 -10.18 26.33
CA GLN A 14 14.55 -9.65 25.48
C GLN A 14 13.58 -8.86 26.36
N MET A 15 13.41 -7.57 26.07
CA MET A 15 12.46 -6.71 26.77
C MET A 15 11.06 -7.31 26.75
N THR A 16 10.42 -7.33 27.91
CA THR A 16 9.02 -7.74 28.05
C THR A 16 8.11 -6.82 27.26
N THR A 17 6.95 -7.32 26.84
CA THR A 17 5.94 -6.54 26.09
C THR A 17 5.54 -5.26 26.82
N GLU A 18 5.44 -5.30 28.15
CA GLU A 18 5.11 -4.14 28.98
C GLU A 18 6.22 -3.08 28.97
N GLN A 19 7.49 -3.50 29.05
CA GLN A 19 8.64 -2.62 28.94
C GLN A 19 8.71 -1.98 27.54
N LEU A 20 8.42 -2.75 26.48
CA LEU A 20 8.36 -2.26 25.11
C LEU A 20 7.25 -1.20 24.93
N VAL A 21 6.05 -1.46 25.46
CA VAL A 21 4.91 -0.53 25.40
C VAL A 21 5.21 0.76 26.18
N SER A 22 5.80 0.65 27.37
CA SER A 22 6.19 1.79 28.20
C SER A 22 7.26 2.65 27.51
N GLN A 23 8.29 2.01 26.94
CA GLN A 23 9.34 2.70 26.19
C GLN A 23 8.78 3.39 24.94
N ASN A 24 7.87 2.75 24.20
CA ASN A 24 7.21 3.35 23.05
C ASN A 24 6.33 4.54 23.43
N ARG A 25 5.60 4.46 24.56
CA ARG A 25 4.83 5.59 25.09
C ARG A 25 5.72 6.76 25.45
N LYS A 26 6.84 6.50 26.15
CA LYS A 26 7.80 7.54 26.54
C LYS A 26 8.43 8.20 25.33
N ARG A 27 8.94 7.42 24.36
CA ARG A 27 9.47 7.94 23.10
C ARG A 27 8.46 8.81 22.35
N LYS A 28 7.20 8.36 22.28
CA LYS A 28 6.12 9.13 21.64
C LYS A 28 5.82 10.43 22.39
N PHE A 29 5.85 10.41 23.72
CA PHE A 29 5.63 11.58 24.56
C PHE A 29 6.76 12.61 24.39
N ASP A 30 8.02 12.17 24.49
CA ASP A 30 9.20 13.03 24.34
C ASP A 30 9.23 13.66 22.94
N PHE A 31 8.92 12.88 21.90
CA PHE A 31 8.81 13.36 20.53
C PHE A 31 7.70 14.42 20.34
N ILE A 32 6.52 14.20 20.95
CA ILE A 32 5.43 15.18 20.91
C ILE A 32 5.83 16.47 21.64
N GLN A 33 6.51 16.40 22.79
CA GLN A 33 6.98 17.59 23.50
C GLN A 33 8.03 18.35 22.70
N GLN A 34 8.95 17.65 22.03
CA GLN A 34 9.96 18.27 21.18
C GLN A 34 9.31 19.02 19.99
N ILE A 35 8.29 18.42 19.36
CA ILE A 35 7.51 19.08 18.29
C ILE A 35 6.76 20.31 18.82
N GLN A 36 6.15 20.21 20.01
CA GLN A 36 5.40 21.32 20.59
C GLN A 36 6.29 22.52 20.92
N GLN A 37 7.51 22.27 21.43
CA GLN A 37 8.47 23.32 21.77
C GLN A 37 9.10 23.98 20.53
N SER A 38 9.21 23.26 19.41
CA SER A 38 9.78 23.81 18.16
C SER A 38 8.76 24.48 17.24
N SER A 39 7.45 24.29 17.47
CA SER A 39 6.39 24.82 16.58
C SER A 39 6.01 26.27 16.90
N LYS A 40 5.77 27.09 15.87
CA LYS A 40 5.16 28.43 15.98
C LYS A 40 3.64 28.39 16.29
N GLY A 41 3.14 27.29 16.87
CA GLY A 41 1.72 27.09 17.20
C GLY A 41 0.88 26.35 16.13
N GLU A 42 1.44 26.07 14.96
CA GLU A 42 0.77 25.28 13.92
C GLU A 42 0.85 23.78 14.22
N LYS A 43 -0.26 23.06 14.01
CA LYS A 43 -0.36 21.62 14.26
C LYS A 43 -0.42 20.86 12.95
N PHE A 44 0.53 19.95 12.74
CA PHE A 44 0.59 19.06 11.58
C PHE A 44 0.26 17.61 11.95
N PRO A 45 -0.25 16.81 11.01
CA PRO A 45 -0.56 15.41 11.27
C PRO A 45 0.73 14.59 11.46
N LEU A 46 0.83 13.92 12.61
CA LEU A 46 1.80 12.87 12.84
C LEU A 46 1.23 11.54 12.32
N VAL A 47 1.76 11.05 11.20
CA VAL A 47 1.26 9.86 10.50
C VAL A 47 2.21 8.70 10.68
N ARG A 48 1.65 7.53 11.02
CA ARG A 48 2.37 6.25 11.01
C ARG A 48 2.13 5.54 9.69
N PHE A 49 3.15 5.45 8.86
CA PHE A 49 3.12 4.69 7.62
C PHE A 49 3.55 3.25 7.86
N LEU A 50 2.83 2.29 7.26
CA LEU A 50 3.24 0.89 7.19
C LEU A 50 4.18 0.73 5.99
N ASN A 51 5.31 0.06 6.20
CA ASN A 51 6.25 -0.22 5.14
C ASN A 51 5.78 -1.41 4.27
N PRO A 52 6.33 -1.60 3.05
CA PRO A 52 5.91 -2.67 2.15
C PRO A 52 6.07 -4.09 2.69
N ASP A 53 6.92 -4.29 3.71
CA ASP A 53 7.05 -5.57 4.41
C ASP A 53 5.80 -5.94 5.23
N GLY A 54 4.88 -5.00 5.42
CA GLY A 54 3.65 -5.18 6.19
C GLY A 54 3.86 -5.28 7.70
N VAL A 55 5.09 -5.08 8.19
CA VAL A 55 5.47 -5.31 9.59
C VAL A 55 6.08 -4.06 10.21
N THR A 56 7.01 -3.41 9.51
CA THR A 56 7.71 -2.25 10.05
C THR A 56 6.94 -0.97 9.75
N THR A 57 7.15 0.05 10.59
CA THR A 57 6.44 1.32 10.49
C THR A 57 7.38 2.50 10.52
N ARG A 58 6.99 3.60 9.87
CA ARG A 58 7.67 4.89 9.91
C ARG A 58 6.72 5.98 10.39
N ASP A 59 7.06 6.63 11.50
CA ASP A 59 6.32 7.79 12.00
C ASP A 59 6.90 9.07 11.37
N VAL A 60 6.04 9.90 10.77
CA VAL A 60 6.42 11.13 10.06
C VAL A 60 5.48 12.27 10.46
N LEU A 61 6.03 13.40 10.90
CA LEU A 61 5.29 14.65 10.99
C LEU A 61 5.17 15.22 9.57
N VAL A 62 3.96 15.22 9.00
CA VAL A 62 3.77 15.57 7.59
C VAL A 62 3.50 17.07 7.47
N GLU A 63 4.39 17.76 6.77
CA GLU A 63 4.30 19.20 6.52
C GLU A 63 3.73 19.48 5.12
N PRO A 64 3.21 20.70 4.85
CA PRO A 64 2.73 21.06 3.53
C PRO A 64 3.84 21.05 2.47
N GLU A 65 3.55 20.50 1.30
CA GLU A 65 4.40 20.57 0.12
C GLU A 65 3.83 21.59 -0.88
N LYS A 66 4.71 22.11 -1.74
CA LYS A 66 4.35 23.01 -2.84
C LYS A 66 4.45 22.25 -4.16
N TRP A 67 3.37 22.26 -4.94
CA TRP A 67 3.35 21.79 -6.31
C TRP A 67 3.23 22.97 -7.25
N GLU A 68 3.95 22.93 -8.36
CA GLU A 68 3.97 23.98 -9.37
C GLU A 68 3.81 23.36 -10.77
N ILE A 69 3.12 24.07 -11.63
CA ILE A 69 3.09 23.82 -13.07
C ILE A 69 3.87 24.95 -13.72
N THR A 70 4.93 24.62 -14.44
CA THR A 70 5.79 25.58 -15.12
C THR A 70 5.60 25.52 -16.63
N ASP A 71 5.75 26.64 -17.31
CA ASP A 71 5.87 26.66 -18.77
C ASP A 71 7.26 26.14 -19.18
N ASP A 72 7.31 25.12 -20.02
CA ASP A 72 8.56 24.50 -20.46
C ASP A 72 9.47 25.46 -21.25
N LYS A 73 8.89 26.50 -21.88
CA LYS A 73 9.66 27.44 -22.71
C LYS A 73 10.22 28.61 -21.92
N SER A 74 9.40 29.27 -21.11
CA SER A 74 9.81 30.44 -20.33
C SER A 74 10.35 30.11 -18.94
N GLY A 75 10.03 28.92 -18.40
CA GLY A 75 10.33 28.55 -17.02
C GLY A 75 9.41 29.24 -15.99
N GLU A 76 8.42 30.01 -16.43
CA GLU A 76 7.51 30.72 -15.53
C GLU A 76 6.52 29.76 -14.86
N VAL A 77 6.22 30.00 -13.59
CA VAL A 77 5.21 29.24 -12.83
C VAL A 77 3.82 29.70 -13.27
N LEU A 78 3.11 28.82 -13.97
CA LEU A 78 1.75 29.05 -14.45
C LEU A 78 0.70 28.87 -13.34
N ALA A 79 0.94 27.91 -12.44
CA ALA A 79 0.07 27.64 -11.30
C ALA A 79 0.85 27.03 -10.15
N SER A 80 0.45 27.31 -8.91
CA SER A 80 1.02 26.67 -7.73
C SER A 80 -0.05 26.32 -6.69
N ARG A 81 0.24 25.29 -5.88
CA ARG A 81 -0.59 24.84 -4.75
C ARG A 81 0.30 24.45 -3.59
N VAL A 82 -0.02 24.93 -2.40
CA VAL A 82 0.59 24.47 -1.14
C VAL A 82 -0.46 23.68 -0.35
N GLN A 83 -0.15 22.43 0.01
CA GLN A 83 -1.09 21.54 0.72
C GLN A 83 -0.32 20.39 1.39
N LEU A 84 -0.91 19.73 2.39
CA LEU A 84 -0.41 18.46 2.89
C LEU A 84 -0.42 17.38 1.77
N PRO A 85 0.67 16.60 1.58
CA PRO A 85 0.75 15.53 0.59
C PRO A 85 -0.03 14.27 1.04
N LEU A 86 -1.26 14.45 1.52
CA LEU A 86 -2.11 13.39 2.08
C LEU A 86 -3.51 13.43 1.46
N MET A 87 -4.08 12.23 1.25
CA MET A 87 -5.48 12.06 0.89
C MET A 87 -6.08 10.89 1.68
N LEU A 88 -7.39 10.96 1.97
CA LEU A 88 -8.10 9.85 2.60
C LEU A 88 -8.08 8.63 1.69
N ALA A 89 -7.81 7.45 2.26
CA ALA A 89 -7.54 6.23 1.49
C ALA A 89 -8.41 5.02 1.89
N TRP A 90 -9.50 5.21 2.65
CA TRP A 90 -10.48 4.14 2.90
C TRP A 90 -11.30 3.79 1.66
N ALA A 91 -11.66 4.81 0.88
CA ALA A 91 -12.26 4.64 -0.43
C ALA A 91 -11.17 4.83 -1.48
N LEU A 92 -11.01 3.83 -2.33
CA LEU A 92 -10.01 3.83 -3.39
C LEU A 92 -10.72 3.75 -4.75
N SER A 93 -10.13 4.37 -5.76
CA SER A 93 -10.53 4.07 -7.13
C SER A 93 -10.13 2.65 -7.48
N ILE A 94 -10.86 2.02 -8.40
CA ILE A 94 -10.56 0.65 -8.85
C ILE A 94 -9.12 0.56 -9.39
N HIS A 95 -8.67 1.57 -10.13
CA HIS A 95 -7.29 1.68 -10.62
C HIS A 95 -6.25 1.65 -9.49
N LYS A 96 -6.47 2.42 -8.41
CA LYS A 96 -5.55 2.44 -7.26
C LYS A 96 -5.62 1.15 -6.43
N SER A 97 -6.73 0.42 -6.49
CA SER A 97 -6.88 -0.89 -5.84
C SER A 97 -6.21 -2.05 -6.59
N GLN A 98 -5.73 -1.85 -7.82
CA GLN A 98 -5.14 -2.92 -8.61
C GLN A 98 -3.90 -3.53 -7.93
N GLY A 99 -3.86 -4.86 -7.83
CA GLY A 99 -2.81 -5.60 -7.12
C GLY A 99 -3.03 -5.76 -5.61
N GLN A 100 -4.07 -5.13 -5.04
CA GLN A 100 -4.34 -5.22 -3.60
C GLN A 100 -5.21 -6.42 -3.24
N THR A 101 -4.99 -6.93 -2.04
CA THR A 101 -5.79 -7.99 -1.40
C THR A 101 -6.53 -7.39 -0.21
N LEU A 102 -7.86 -7.36 -0.27
CA LEU A 102 -8.72 -6.69 0.71
C LEU A 102 -9.61 -7.70 1.43
N GLN A 103 -9.45 -7.81 2.75
CA GLN A 103 -10.21 -8.75 3.59
C GLN A 103 -11.70 -8.38 3.69
N LYS A 104 -12.00 -7.08 3.69
CA LYS A 104 -13.36 -6.54 3.69
C LYS A 104 -13.44 -5.38 2.71
N VAL A 105 -14.36 -5.44 1.76
CA VAL A 105 -14.51 -4.42 0.72
C VAL A 105 -15.98 -4.29 0.30
N LYS A 106 -16.41 -3.03 0.14
CA LYS A 106 -17.66 -2.68 -0.52
C LYS A 106 -17.35 -2.12 -1.90
N VAL A 107 -17.93 -2.71 -2.93
CA VAL A 107 -17.69 -2.36 -4.34
C VAL A 107 -18.98 -1.77 -4.94
N ASP A 108 -18.89 -0.55 -5.44
CA ASP A 108 -19.97 0.10 -6.20
C ASP A 108 -19.67 0.08 -7.69
N LEU A 109 -20.52 -0.59 -8.47
CA LEU A 109 -20.35 -0.79 -9.90
C LEU A 109 -21.18 0.19 -10.77
N THR A 110 -21.71 1.25 -10.16
CA THR A 110 -22.50 2.28 -10.86
C THR A 110 -21.72 2.92 -12.00
N ARG A 111 -20.45 3.24 -11.78
CA ARG A 111 -19.59 3.99 -12.72
C ARG A 111 -18.51 3.14 -13.39
N ILE A 112 -18.79 1.86 -13.62
CA ILE A 112 -17.92 1.02 -14.47
C ILE A 112 -18.10 1.44 -15.93
N PHE A 113 -17.00 1.73 -16.60
CA PHE A 113 -16.97 2.13 -18.01
C PHE A 113 -15.93 1.37 -18.84
N GLU A 114 -14.89 0.81 -18.22
CA GLU A 114 -13.82 0.06 -18.92
C GLU A 114 -14.02 -1.46 -18.89
N ASN A 115 -13.46 -2.14 -19.89
CA ASN A 115 -13.36 -3.59 -19.93
C ASN A 115 -12.46 -4.10 -18.79
N GLY A 116 -12.83 -5.21 -18.16
CA GLY A 116 -12.10 -5.79 -17.03
C GLY A 116 -12.20 -5.02 -15.71
N GLN A 117 -12.70 -3.79 -15.67
CA GLN A 117 -12.75 -2.96 -14.47
C GLN A 117 -13.63 -3.56 -13.35
N ALA A 118 -14.79 -4.13 -13.72
CA ALA A 118 -15.63 -4.85 -12.77
C ALA A 118 -14.92 -6.08 -12.19
N TYR A 119 -14.17 -6.82 -13.02
CA TYR A 119 -13.37 -7.96 -12.58
C TYR A 119 -12.24 -7.53 -11.62
N VAL A 120 -11.50 -6.46 -11.96
CA VAL A 120 -10.45 -5.93 -11.09
C VAL A 120 -11.01 -5.55 -9.72
N ALA A 121 -12.18 -4.90 -9.66
CA ALA A 121 -12.79 -4.50 -8.40
C ALA A 121 -13.24 -5.68 -7.54
N LEU A 122 -13.90 -6.68 -8.14
CA LEU A 122 -14.42 -7.84 -7.43
C LEU A 122 -13.29 -8.79 -6.97
N SER A 123 -12.25 -8.96 -7.79
CA SER A 123 -11.07 -9.80 -7.49
C SER A 123 -10.14 -9.22 -6.41
N ARG A 124 -10.51 -8.10 -5.76
CA ARG A 124 -9.78 -7.61 -4.56
C ARG A 124 -10.24 -8.31 -3.29
N ALA A 125 -11.47 -8.81 -3.26
CA ALA A 125 -11.99 -9.48 -2.07
C ALA A 125 -11.36 -10.86 -1.89
N VAL A 126 -10.98 -11.19 -0.65
CA VAL A 126 -10.45 -12.52 -0.30
C VAL A 126 -11.56 -13.56 -0.20
N SER A 127 -12.74 -13.16 0.29
CA SER A 127 -13.87 -14.06 0.49
C SER A 127 -15.18 -13.37 0.12
N ARG A 128 -16.21 -14.19 -0.15
CA ARG A 128 -17.57 -13.69 -0.42
C ARG A 128 -18.16 -12.98 0.80
N ASP A 129 -17.88 -13.47 2.00
CA ASP A 129 -18.36 -12.87 3.26
C ASP A 129 -17.74 -11.49 3.51
N GLY A 130 -16.51 -11.28 3.01
CA GLY A 130 -15.83 -9.98 3.04
C GLY A 130 -16.26 -9.02 1.93
N LEU A 131 -17.14 -9.43 1.02
CA LEU A 131 -17.49 -8.66 -0.17
C LEU A 131 -18.95 -8.19 -0.12
N GLN A 132 -19.14 -6.88 -0.24
CA GLN A 132 -20.45 -6.30 -0.57
C GLN A 132 -20.40 -5.70 -1.97
N VAL A 133 -21.36 -6.07 -2.83
CA VAL A 133 -21.49 -5.49 -4.18
C VAL A 133 -22.78 -4.69 -4.25
N VAL A 134 -22.70 -3.47 -4.78
CA VAL A 134 -23.86 -2.63 -5.07
C VAL A 134 -23.88 -2.20 -6.54
N ASN A 135 -25.08 -2.02 -7.09
CA ASN A 135 -25.31 -1.56 -8.47
C ASN A 135 -24.68 -2.44 -9.56
N PHE A 136 -24.68 -3.76 -9.34
CA PHE A 136 -24.20 -4.73 -10.33
C PHE A 136 -25.09 -4.75 -11.57
N SER A 137 -24.46 -4.74 -12.74
CA SER A 137 -25.12 -5.04 -14.02
C SER A 137 -24.25 -5.98 -14.82
N LYS A 138 -24.83 -7.10 -15.27
CA LYS A 138 -24.13 -8.11 -16.08
C LYS A 138 -23.54 -7.52 -17.36
N GLN A 139 -24.22 -6.53 -17.96
CA GLN A 139 -23.78 -5.86 -19.19
C GLN A 139 -22.46 -5.09 -19.04
N LYS A 140 -22.09 -4.74 -17.80
CA LYS A 140 -20.84 -4.02 -17.49
C LYS A 140 -19.65 -4.96 -17.26
N VAL A 141 -19.88 -6.28 -17.22
CA VAL A 141 -18.83 -7.28 -17.13
C VAL A 141 -18.43 -7.64 -18.56
N ARG A 142 -17.36 -7.02 -19.04
CA ARG A 142 -16.89 -7.12 -20.43
C ARG A 142 -15.40 -7.41 -20.46
N THR A 143 -14.98 -8.15 -21.48
CA THR A 143 -13.59 -8.45 -21.81
C THR A 143 -13.28 -7.86 -23.18
N HIS A 144 -12.02 -7.53 -23.42
CA HIS A 144 -11.59 -7.05 -24.73
C HIS A 144 -11.24 -8.24 -25.63
N SER A 145 -11.75 -8.29 -26.87
CA SER A 145 -11.57 -9.43 -27.79
C SER A 145 -10.10 -9.81 -28.04
N ILE A 146 -9.23 -8.82 -28.26
CA ILE A 146 -7.77 -9.05 -28.40
C ILE A 146 -7.18 -9.82 -27.20
N VAL A 147 -7.70 -9.60 -25.98
CA VAL A 147 -7.22 -10.32 -24.80
C VAL A 147 -7.70 -11.77 -24.84
N GLU A 148 -8.91 -12.03 -25.33
CA GLU A 148 -9.42 -13.40 -25.51
C GLU A 148 -8.57 -14.16 -26.53
N GLU A 149 -8.36 -13.58 -27.72
CA GLU A 149 -7.49 -14.15 -28.76
C GLU A 149 -6.07 -14.40 -28.25
N PHE A 150 -5.51 -13.46 -27.49
CA PHE A 150 -4.19 -13.63 -26.89
C PHE A 150 -4.15 -14.80 -25.90
N TYR A 151 -5.13 -14.91 -24.99
CA TYR A 151 -5.16 -15.99 -24.00
C TYR A 151 -5.39 -17.37 -24.64
N GLU A 152 -6.13 -17.44 -25.76
CA GLU A 152 -6.29 -18.67 -26.54
C GLU A 152 -4.98 -19.13 -27.20
N SER A 153 -4.04 -18.21 -27.47
CA SER A 153 -2.74 -18.54 -28.05
C SER A 153 -1.70 -19.05 -27.04
N LEU A 154 -1.99 -18.99 -25.74
CA LEU A 154 -1.07 -19.42 -24.69
C LEU A 154 -1.04 -20.94 -24.55
N SER A 155 0.15 -21.52 -24.40
CA SER A 155 0.34 -22.92 -24.06
C SER A 155 0.40 -23.12 -22.55
N THR A 156 -0.06 -24.28 -22.07
CA THR A 156 0.01 -24.63 -20.66
C THR A 156 1.43 -25.04 -20.25
N SER A 157 1.67 -25.09 -18.94
CA SER A 157 2.91 -25.63 -18.37
C SER A 157 3.14 -27.09 -18.80
N GLU A 158 2.06 -27.85 -18.90
CA GLU A 158 2.02 -29.26 -19.27
C GLU A 158 2.40 -29.45 -20.76
N ASP A 159 1.87 -28.59 -21.65
CA ASP A 159 2.20 -28.61 -23.08
C ASP A 159 3.70 -28.39 -23.33
N LEU A 160 4.32 -27.50 -22.54
CA LEU A 160 5.75 -27.19 -22.64
C LEU A 160 6.63 -28.29 -22.06
N ALA A 161 6.16 -29.01 -21.03
CA ALA A 161 6.88 -30.15 -20.45
C ALA A 161 7.02 -31.29 -21.48
N TYR A 162 5.94 -31.56 -22.23
CA TYR A 162 5.94 -32.57 -23.29
C TYR A 162 6.91 -32.28 -24.44
N ILE A 163 7.12 -31.00 -24.77
CA ILE A 163 8.07 -30.58 -25.82
C ILE A 163 9.54 -30.76 -25.38
N LYS A 164 9.83 -30.66 -24.08
CA LYS A 164 11.18 -30.89 -23.52
C LYS A 164 11.58 -32.36 -23.51
N GLU A 165 10.66 -33.27 -23.25
CA GLU A 165 10.94 -34.72 -23.18
C GLU A 165 11.20 -35.36 -24.56
N ARG A 166 10.96 -34.64 -25.65
CA ARG A 166 11.20 -35.07 -27.03
C ARG A 166 12.50 -34.56 -27.66
N LYS A 167 13.31 -33.78 -26.94
CA LYS A 167 14.65 -33.35 -27.38
C LYS A 167 15.72 -34.08 -26.59
#